data_AF-A0A1I6W9B5-F1
#
_entry.id   AF-A0A1I6W9B5-F1
#
_cell.length_a   1.000
_cell.length_b   1.000
_cell.length_c   1.000
_cell.angle_alpha   90.00
_cell.angle_beta   90.00
_cell.angle_gamma   90.00
#
_symmetry.space_group_name_H-M   'P 1'
#
loop_
_entity.id
_entity.type
_entity.pdbx_description
1 polymer ?
#
loop_
_entity_poly.entity_id
_entity_poly.type
_entity_poly.pdbx_seq_one_letter_code
_entity_poly.pdbx_strand_id
1 'polypeptide(L)' 'MTLLEMYTEAKKENVVSAWMLIEFLVFEKKALTFTDDVSKLDYYYEPRFRNKMNEYLNEYMKQRGIRAAA' A
#
# COMPACT_ATOMS: atom_id res chain seq x y z
N MET A 1 -12.08 -6.32 -8.44
CA MET A 1 -12.18 -5.14 -7.54
C MET A 1 -11.00 -4.26 -7.88
N THR A 2 -11.23 -2.98 -8.12
CA THR A 2 -10.16 -2.03 -8.45
C THR A 2 -9.36 -1.64 -7.20
N LEU A 3 -8.13 -1.15 -7.40
CA LEU A 3 -7.35 -0.59 -6.31
C LEU A 3 -8.03 0.62 -5.66
N LEU A 4 -8.85 1.39 -6.40
CA LEU A 4 -9.63 2.49 -5.84
C LEU A 4 -10.67 2.01 -4.82
N GLU A 5 -11.39 0.95 -5.16
CA GLU A 5 -12.40 0.34 -4.29
C GLU A 5 -11.74 -0.19 -3.01
N MET A 6 -10.69 -1.00 -3.15
CA MET A 6 -9.92 -1.53 -2.02
C MET A 6 -9.33 -0.43 -1.14
N TYR A 7 -8.77 0.62 -1.76
CA TYR A 7 -8.21 1.76 -1.04
C TYR A 7 -9.28 2.51 -0.24
N THR A 8 -10.46 2.72 -0.83
CA THR A 8 -11.58 3.40 -0.18
C THR A 8 -12.09 2.59 1.01
N GLU A 9 -12.25 1.28 0.84
CA GLU A 9 -12.65 0.36 1.91
C GLU A 9 -11.59 0.30 3.02
N ALA A 10 -10.32 0.12 2.67
CA ALA A 10 -9.24 0.08 3.65
C ALA A 10 -9.12 1.38 4.45
N LYS A 11 -9.38 2.55 3.83
CA LYS A 11 -9.44 3.82 4.57
C LYS A 11 -10.66 3.90 5.49
N LYS A 12 -11.82 3.46 5.03
CA LYS A 12 -13.06 3.44 5.82
C LYS A 12 -12.92 2.54 7.06
N GLU A 13 -12.32 1.36 6.90
CA GLU A 13 -12.10 0.37 7.97
C GLU A 13 -10.79 0.61 8.76
N ASN A 14 -10.08 1.70 8.46
CA ASN A 14 -8.80 2.08 9.09
C ASN A 14 -7.70 0.99 9.04
N VAL A 15 -7.69 0.21 7.96
CA VAL A 15 -6.64 -0.80 7.69
C VAL A 15 -5.42 -0.10 7.10
N VAL A 16 -4.62 0.52 7.99
CA VAL A 16 -3.48 1.39 7.62
C VAL A 16 -2.51 0.71 6.66
N SER A 17 -2.12 -0.52 6.95
CA SER A 17 -1.18 -1.27 6.11
C SER A 17 -1.64 -1.41 4.65
N ALA A 18 -2.93 -1.66 4.44
CA ALA A 18 -3.49 -1.89 3.11
C ALA A 18 -3.56 -0.59 2.29
N TRP A 19 -4.14 0.48 2.84
CA TRP A 19 -4.25 1.73 2.09
C TRP A 19 -2.90 2.42 1.92
N MET A 20 -1.95 2.24 2.85
CA MET A 20 -0.58 2.74 2.72
C MET A 20 0.19 2.06 1.59
N LEU A 21 0.06 0.72 1.46
CA LEU A 21 0.66 0.00 0.35
C LEU A 21 0.13 0.52 -0.99
N ILE A 22 -1.19 0.71 -1.11
CA ILE A 22 -1.79 1.23 -2.34
C ILE A 22 -1.33 2.66 -2.62
N GLU A 23 -1.33 3.56 -1.63
CA GLU A 23 -0.83 4.93 -1.82
C GLU A 23 0.62 4.94 -2.29
N PHE A 24 1.47 4.13 -1.67
CA PHE A 24 2.88 4.04 -2.04
C PHE A 24 3.07 3.56 -3.48
N LEU A 25 2.36 2.51 -3.88
CA LEU A 25 2.49 1.95 -5.23
C LEU A 25 1.93 2.88 -6.31
N VAL A 26 0.85 3.60 -6.02
CA VAL A 26 0.19 4.50 -6.99
C VAL A 26 0.88 5.86 -7.09
N PHE A 27 1.18 6.50 -5.96
CA PHE A 27 1.68 7.87 -5.97
C PHE A 27 3.21 7.96 -5.98
N GLU A 28 3.87 7.23 -5.08
CA GLU A 28 5.32 7.32 -4.91
C GLU A 28 6.05 6.52 -5.99
N LYS A 29 5.68 5.25 -6.18
CA LYS A 29 6.31 4.36 -7.16
C LYS A 29 5.75 4.48 -8.56
N LYS A 30 4.51 4.97 -8.72
CA LYS A 30 3.78 5.00 -10.00
C LYS A 30 3.81 3.64 -10.72
N ALA A 31 3.85 2.56 -9.94
CA ALA A 31 3.95 1.19 -10.44
C ALA A 31 2.57 0.58 -10.73
N LEU A 32 1.53 1.13 -10.12
CA LEU A 32 0.13 0.77 -10.32
C LEU A 32 -0.72 2.06 -10.46
N THR A 33 -1.94 1.89 -10.92
CA THR A 33 -2.96 2.92 -11.07
C THR A 33 -4.23 2.50 -10.35
N PHE A 34 -5.08 3.46 -9.98
CA PHE A 34 -6.34 3.14 -9.27
C PHE A 34 -7.32 2.26 -10.05
N THR A 35 -7.17 2.21 -11.38
CA THR A 35 -7.98 1.36 -12.26
C THR A 35 -7.48 -0.07 -12.36
N ASP A 36 -6.26 -0.35 -11.88
CA ASP A 36 -5.75 -1.72 -11.85
C ASP A 36 -6.57 -2.61 -10.93
N ASP A 37 -6.63 -3.90 -11.27
CA ASP A 37 -7.27 -4.89 -10.43
C ASP A 37 -6.41 -5.20 -9.19
N VAL A 38 -7.09 -5.47 -8.06
CA VAL A 38 -6.45 -5.75 -6.77
C VAL A 38 -5.46 -6.93 -6.81
N SER A 39 -5.63 -7.89 -7.72
CA SER A 39 -4.69 -9.01 -7.92
C SER A 39 -3.26 -8.56 -8.27
N LYS A 40 -3.07 -7.33 -8.75
CA LYS A 40 -1.73 -6.76 -8.96
C LYS A 40 -0.92 -6.61 -7.67
N LEU A 41 -1.58 -6.58 -6.51
CA LEU A 41 -0.90 -6.54 -5.21
C LEU A 41 -0.20 -7.85 -4.86
N ASP A 42 -0.62 -8.99 -5.42
CA ASP A 42 -0.07 -10.32 -5.11
C ASP A 42 1.44 -10.39 -5.33
N TYR A 43 1.93 -9.75 -6.40
CA TYR A 43 3.36 -9.61 -6.68
C TYR A 43 4.13 -8.96 -5.52
N TYR A 44 3.54 -7.93 -4.90
CA TYR A 44 4.18 -7.17 -3.81
C TYR A 44 4.07 -7.87 -2.45
N TYR A 45 3.16 -8.85 -2.33
CA TYR A 45 3.03 -9.72 -1.16
C TYR A 45 3.94 -10.95 -1.21
N GLU A 46 4.66 -11.18 -2.32
CA GLU A 46 5.58 -12.31 -2.39
C GLU A 46 6.62 -12.26 -1.25
N PRO A 47 6.90 -13.40 -0.58
CA PRO A 47 7.76 -13.43 0.60
C PRO A 47 9.14 -12.78 0.40
N ARG A 48 9.70 -12.89 -0.81
CA ARG A 48 11.00 -12.30 -1.18
C ARG A 48 11.03 -10.77 -1.10
N PHE A 49 9.88 -10.10 -1.20
CA PHE A 49 9.79 -8.64 -1.14
C PHE A 49 9.37 -8.11 0.23
N ARG A 50 8.86 -8.96 1.13
CA ARG A 50 8.28 -8.56 2.41
C ARG A 50 9.17 -7.61 3.22
N ASN A 51 10.44 -7.95 3.40
CA ASN A 51 11.36 -7.15 4.22
C ASN A 51 11.59 -5.76 3.62
N LYS A 52 11.96 -5.70 2.33
CA LYS A 52 12.17 -4.43 1.62
C LYS A 52 10.90 -3.60 1.51
N MET A 53 9.75 -4.24 1.29
CA MET A 53 8.48 -3.53 1.19
C MET A 53 8.11 -2.89 2.53
N ASN A 54 8.31 -3.61 3.64
CA ASN A 54 8.12 -3.05 4.98
C ASN A 54 9.06 -1.87 5.25
N GLU A 55 10.33 -1.95 4.85
CA GLU A 55 11.28 -0.83 4.96
C GLU A 55 10.76 0.40 4.20
N TYR A 56 10.39 0.22 2.93
CA TYR A 56 9.87 1.31 2.09
C TYR A 56 8.59 1.93 2.66
N LEU A 57 7.64 1.10 3.11
CA LEU A 57 6.40 1.58 3.70
C LEU A 57 6.66 2.32 5.02
N ASN A 58 7.60 1.85 5.84
CA ASN A 58 7.98 2.52 7.07
C ASN A 58 8.59 3.91 6.81
N GLU A 59 9.48 4.03 5.82
CA GLU A 59 10.05 5.32 5.41
C GLU A 59 8.96 6.25 4.87
N TYR A 60 8.08 5.72 4.01
CA TYR A 60 6.98 6.48 3.43
C TYR A 60 5.99 6.98 4.49
N MET A 61 5.66 6.14 5.49
CA MET A 61 4.83 6.55 6.64
C MET A 61 5.48 7.67 7.45
N LYS A 62 6.78 7.55 7.75
CA LYS A 62 7.53 8.59 8.48
C LYS A 62 7.48 9.94 7.77
N GLN A 63 7.68 9.96 6.45
CA GLN A 63 7.61 11.18 5.64
C GLN A 63 6.23 11.86 5.68
N ARG A 64 5.16 11.08 5.88
CA ARG A 64 3.78 11.57 5.96
C ARG A 64 3.29 11.84 7.39
N GLY A 65 4.16 11.70 8.40
CA GLY A 65 3.78 11.86 9.81
C GLY A 65 2.82 10.78 10.32
N ILE A 66 2.73 9.64 9.61
CA ILE A 66 1.89 8.51 9.99
C ILE A 66 2.72 7.61 10.91
N ARG A 67 2.22 7.33 12.10
CA ARG A 67 2.84 6.36 13.01
C ARG A 67 2.38 4.96 12.61
N ALA A 68 3.33 4.09 12.27
CA ALA A 68 3.06 2.66 12.24
C ALA A 68 2.57 2.23 13.63
N ALA A 69 1.43 1.55 13.70
CA ALA A 69 1.03 0.88 14.94
C ALA A 69 2.11 -0.16 15.26
N ALA A 70 2.67 -0.07 16.47
CA ALA A 70 3.69 -1.00 16.98
C ALA A 70 3.12 -2.40 17.18
#